data_AF-A0A967Z939-F1
#
_entry.id   AF-A0A967Z939-F1
#
_cell.length_a   1.000
_cell.length_b   1.000
_cell.length_c   1.000
_cell.angle_alpha   90.00
_cell.angle_beta   90.00
_cell.angle_gamma   90.00
#
_symmetry.space_group_name_H-M   'P 1'
#
loop_
_entity.id
_entity.type
_entity.pdbx_description
1 polymer ?
#
loop_
_entity_poly.entity_id
_entity_poly.type
_entity_poly.pdbx_seq_one_letter_code
_entity_poly.pdbx_strand_id
1 'polypeptide(L)' 'MSTSTSIALGVNVDHVATLRQARGTRYPDPVDAALLAERAGADS' A
#
# COMPACT_ATOMS: atom_id res chain seq x y z
N MET A 1 -31.36 8.86 5.00
CA MET A 1 -29.95 8.84 4.56
C MET A 1 -29.54 7.39 4.47
N SER A 2 -29.40 6.86 3.25
CA SER A 2 -28.96 5.47 3.06
C SER A 2 -27.46 5.43 3.33
N THR A 3 -27.06 4.81 4.44
CA THR A 3 -25.66 4.55 4.75
C THR A 3 -25.21 3.38 3.88
N SER A 4 -24.77 3.69 2.65
CA SER A 4 -23.97 2.75 1.90
C SER A 4 -22.70 2.51 2.73
N THR A 5 -22.61 1.35 3.38
CA THR A 5 -21.36 0.90 3.96
C THR A 5 -20.46 0.55 2.79
N SER A 6 -19.73 1.56 2.28
CA SER A 6 -18.74 1.35 1.24
C SER A 6 -17.72 0.35 1.75
N ILE A 7 -17.42 -0.68 0.95
CA ILE A 7 -16.39 -1.67 1.28
C ILE A 7 -15.04 -0.96 1.23
N ALA A 8 -14.23 -1.13 2.27
CA ALA A 8 -12.89 -0.56 2.35
C ALA A 8 -11.84 -1.49 1.72
N LEU A 9 -10.85 -0.91 1.06
CA LEU A 9 -9.69 -1.60 0.49
C LEU A 9 -8.42 -1.26 1.28
N GLY A 10 -7.85 -2.26 1.95
CA GLY A 10 -6.52 -2.15 2.55
C GLY A 10 -5.43 -2.75 1.65
N VAL A 11 -4.31 -2.05 1.48
CA VAL A 11 -3.19 -2.46 0.62
C VAL A 11 -1.97 -2.82 1.47
N ASN A 12 -1.68 -4.12 1.60
CA ASN A 12 -0.46 -4.59 2.25
C ASN A 12 0.76 -4.44 1.32
N VAL A 13 1.80 -3.75 1.81
CA VAL A 13 3.04 -3.44 1.06
C VAL A 13 4.24 -4.34 1.42
N ASP A 14 4.06 -5.41 2.19
CA ASP A 14 5.16 -6.27 2.67
C ASP A 14 6.00 -6.86 1.52
N HIS A 15 5.37 -7.15 0.38
CA HIS A 15 6.08 -7.70 -0.78
C HIS A 15 6.97 -6.69 -1.49
N VAL A 16 6.69 -5.38 -1.35
CA VAL A 16 7.62 -4.33 -1.77
C VAL A 16 8.88 -4.41 -0.92
N ALA A 17 8.73 -4.63 0.40
CA ALA A 17 9.85 -4.82 1.31
C ALA A 17 10.63 -6.10 0.97
N THR A 18 9.94 -7.21 0.66
CA THR A 18 10.59 -8.46 0.22
C THR A 18 11.51 -8.24 -0.97
N LEU A 19 11.06 -7.51 -2.01
CA LEU A 19 11.88 -7.20 -3.17
C LEU A 19 13.09 -6.31 -2.82
N ARG A 20 12.89 -5.31 -1.95
CA ARG A 20 13.97 -4.45 -1.43
C ARG A 20 15.03 -5.29 -0.72
N GLN A 21 14.62 -6.17 0.18
CA GLN A 21 15.53 -7.01 0.97
C GLN A 21 16.28 -8.04 0.12
N ALA A 22 15.62 -8.62 -0.88
CA ALA A 22 16.26 -9.54 -1.81
C ALA A 22 17.46 -8.91 -2.54
N ARG A 23 17.47 -7.58 -2.71
CA ARG A 23 18.55 -6.84 -3.36
C ARG A 23 19.48 -6.09 -2.39
N GLY A 24 19.11 -5.96 -1.12
CA GLY A 24 19.86 -5.18 -0.13
C GLY A 24 20.02 -3.70 -0.50
N THR A 25 19.08 -3.14 -1.27
CA THR A 25 19.12 -1.73 -1.70
C THR A 25 18.06 -0.90 -0.98
N ARG A 26 18.04 0.42 -1.24
CA ARG A 26 17.00 1.32 -0.71
C ARG A 26 15.69 1.27 -1.48
N TYR A 27 15.67 0.65 -2.66
CA TYR A 27 14.49 0.62 -3.54
C TYR A 27 14.05 -0.82 -3.85
N PRO A 28 12.75 -1.03 -4.10
CA PRO A 28 11.66 -0.06 -3.89
C PRO A 28 11.42 0.24 -2.41
N ASP A 29 10.91 1.43 -2.07
CA ASP A 29 10.57 1.79 -0.69
C ASP A 29 9.08 1.43 -0.40
N PRO A 30 8.79 0.59 0.60
CA PRO A 30 7.42 0.30 1.04
C PRO A 30 6.65 1.55 1.49
N VAL A 31 7.32 2.57 2.02
CA VAL A 31 6.65 3.83 2.44
C VAL A 31 6.11 4.56 1.22
N ASP A 32 6.91 4.69 0.16
CA ASP A 32 6.47 5.28 -1.10
C ASP A 32 5.33 4.48 -1.74
N ALA A 33 5.36 3.15 -1.63
CA ALA A 33 4.30 2.28 -2.12
C ALA A 33 2.97 2.48 -1.37
N ALA A 34 3.02 2.64 -0.03
CA ALA A 34 1.83 2.92 0.78
C ALA A 34 1.22 4.28 0.42
N LEU A 35 2.04 5.32 0.30
CA LEU A 35 1.59 6.65 -0.12
C LEU A 35 0.96 6.64 -1.53
N LEU A 36 1.50 5.83 -2.44
CA LEU A 36 0.93 5.66 -3.77
C LEU A 36 -0.43 4.94 -3.72
N ALA A 37 -0.56 3.91 -2.86
CA ALA A 37 -1.81 3.17 -2.68
C ALA A 37 -2.93 4.07 -2.12
N GLU A 38 -2.65 4.87 -1.08
CA GLU A 38 -3.61 5.84 -0.53
C GLU A 38 -4.07 6.84 -1.60
N ARG A 39 -3.13 7.41 -2.38
CA ARG A 39 -3.46 8.34 -3.49
C ARG A 39 -4.25 7.67 -4.61
N ALA A 40 -4.16 6.36 -4.74
CA ALA A 40 -4.91 5.57 -5.72
C ALA A 40 -6.29 5.10 -5.20
N GLY A 41 -6.66 5.43 -3.97
CA GLY A 41 -7.97 5.10 -3.38
C GLY A 41 -7.97 3.92 -2.43
N ALA A 42 -6.81 3.49 -1.92
CA ALA A 42 -6.79 2.63 -0.75
C ALA A 42 -7.29 3.39 0.49
N ASP A 43 -8.04 2.70 1.34
CA ASP A 43 -8.54 3.23 2.61
C ASP A 43 -7.53 2.99 3.75
N SER A 44 -6.62 2.01 3.58
CA SER A 44 -5.55 1.66 4.53
C SER A 44 -4.35 0.95 3.92
#